data_AF-A0A8J7Q777-F1
#
_entry.id   AF-A0A8J7Q777-F1
#
_cell.length_a   1.000
_cell.length_b   1.000
_cell.length_c   1.000
_cell.angle_alpha   90.00
_cell.angle_beta   90.00
_cell.angle_gamma   90.00
#
_symmetry.space_group_name_H-M   'P 1'
#
loop_
_entity.id
_entity.type
_entity.pdbx_description
1 polymer ?
#
loop_
_entity_poly.entity_id
_entity_poly.type
_entity_poly.pdbx_seq_one_letter_code
_entity_poly.pdbx_strand_id
1 'polypeptide(L)'
;MNTKVFNLGLMAFWLLLCLGLLTRELWMPPALLEKVNSPQTPLAIAVAGLLAVWNLMRYMMARPSRPPTGPSPAVEQYRRKIRTISGDDPKVTDPQFRFDDPPPDAPR
;
A
#
# COMPACT_ATOMS: atom_id res chain seq x y z
N MET A 1 7.11 13.10 -4.58
CA MET A 1 6.76 12.74 -3.18
C MET A 1 6.00 11.43 -3.18
N ASN A 2 6.38 10.47 -2.34
CA ASN A 2 5.71 9.17 -2.25
C ASN A 2 4.35 9.35 -1.57
N THR A 3 3.28 9.46 -2.37
CA THR A 3 1.89 9.69 -1.93
C THR A 3 1.41 8.69 -0.89
N LYS A 4 2.00 7.49 -0.85
CA LYS A 4 1.73 6.47 0.16
C LYS A 4 2.14 6.90 1.57
N VAL A 5 3.33 7.48 1.71
CA VAL A 5 3.85 7.94 3.02
C VAL A 5 3.02 9.13 3.53
N PHE A 6 2.65 10.04 2.63
CA PHE A 6 1.80 11.17 2.96
C PHE A 6 0.41 10.73 3.45
N ASN A 7 -0.26 9.82 2.73
CA ASN A 7 -1.57 9.30 3.13
C ASN A 7 -1.50 8.50 4.45
N LEU A 8 -0.41 7.78 4.69
CA LEU A 8 -0.20 7.06 5.94
C LEU A 8 -0.05 8.00 7.13
N GLY A 9 0.73 9.08 6.98
CA GLY A 9 0.86 10.11 8.00
C GLY A 9 -0.47 10.81 8.29
N LEU A 10 -1.23 11.14 7.23
CA LEU A 10 -2.54 11.77 7.37
C LEU A 10 -3.54 10.84 8.07
N MET A 11 -3.54 9.54 7.74
CA MET A 11 -4.34 8.53 8.41
C MET A 11 -4.01 8.48 9.91
N ALA A 12 -2.72 8.35 10.25
CA ALA A 12 -2.29 8.27 11.64
C ALA A 12 -2.70 9.51 12.44
N PHE A 13 -2.55 10.70 11.84
CA PHE A 13 -2.99 11.95 12.44
C PHE A 13 -4.50 11.95 12.77
N TRP A 14 -5.36 11.60 11.81
CA TRP A 14 -6.81 11.56 12.04
C TRP A 14 -7.22 10.51 13.06
N LEU A 15 -6.55 9.37 13.05
CA LEU A 15 -6.83 8.27 13.97
C LEU A 15 -6.45 8.66 15.41
N LEU A 16 -5.30 9.29 15.60
CA LEU A 16 -4.87 9.83 16.90
C LEU A 16 -5.81 10.92 17.40
N LEU A 17 -6.25 11.83 16.53
CA LEU A 17 -7.24 12.86 16.89
C LEU A 17 -8.57 12.24 17.34
N CYS A 18 -9.08 11.26 16.58
CA CYS A 18 -10.30 10.55 16.93
C CYS A 18 -10.14 9.83 18.27
N LEU A 19 -9.06 9.07 18.45
CA LEU A 19 -8.80 8.32 19.67
C LEU A 19 -8.63 9.24 20.89
N GLY A 20 -7.93 10.36 20.73
CA GLY A 20 -7.74 11.37 21.77
C GLY A 20 -9.05 12.02 22.19
N LEU A 21 -9.94 12.32 21.24
CA LEU A 21 -11.27 12.86 21.53
C LEU A 21 -12.22 11.84 22.15
N LEU A 22 -12.09 10.56 21.79
CA LEU A 22 -12.89 9.46 22.33
C LEU A 22 -12.47 9.12 23.76
N THR A 23 -11.17 9.17 24.03
CA THR A 23 -10.57 8.91 25.34
C THR A 23 -10.43 10.16 26.21
N ARG A 24 -10.98 11.31 25.78
CA ARG A 24 -10.79 12.60 26.48
C ARG A 24 -11.18 12.56 27.95
N GLU A 25 -12.20 11.78 28.29
CA GLU A 25 -12.72 11.61 29.65
C GLU A 25 -11.69 10.97 30.61
N LEU A 26 -10.71 10.22 30.07
CA LEU A 26 -9.71 9.49 30.87
C LEU A 26 -8.48 10.34 31.25
N TRP A 27 -8.10 11.31 30.43
CA TRP A 27 -6.83 12.04 30.59
C TRP A 27 -6.99 13.55 30.72
N MET A 28 -8.13 14.10 30.32
CA MET A 28 -8.33 15.55 30.30
C MET A 28 -8.88 16.04 31.65
N PRO A 29 -8.29 17.07 32.27
CA PRO A 29 -8.80 17.63 33.52
C PRO A 29 -10.18 18.28 33.32
N PRO A 30 -11.02 18.32 34.37
CA PRO A 30 -12.42 18.75 34.27
C PRO A 30 -12.59 20.17 33.72
N ALA A 31 -11.68 21.09 34.07
CA ALA A 31 -11.70 22.47 33.56
C ALA A 31 -11.52 22.58 32.04
N LEU A 32 -10.89 21.59 31.40
CA LEU A 32 -10.76 21.52 29.94
C LEU A 32 -11.95 20.77 29.33
N LEU A 33 -12.46 19.74 30.00
CA LEU A 33 -13.65 19.01 29.55
C LEU A 33 -14.87 19.92 29.41
N GLU A 34 -15.09 20.86 30.33
CA GLU A 34 -16.22 21.81 30.23
C GLU A 34 -16.15 22.69 28.98
N LYS A 35 -14.94 23.07 28.53
CA LYS A 35 -14.75 23.85 27.31
C LYS A 35 -14.92 23.02 26.04
N VAL A 36 -14.53 21.76 26.12
CA VAL A 36 -14.54 20.82 25.00
C VAL A 36 -15.86 20.08 24.88
N ASN A 37 -16.69 19.98 25.92
CA ASN A 37 -18.04 19.39 25.88
C ASN A 37 -19.06 20.39 25.35
N SER A 38 -18.85 20.83 24.11
CA SER A 38 -19.83 21.56 23.32
C SER A 38 -20.81 20.58 22.64
N PRO A 39 -22.05 21.00 22.32
CA PRO A 39 -22.94 20.21 21.47
C PRO A 39 -22.32 19.80 20.12
N GLN A 40 -21.26 20.48 19.68
CA GLN A 40 -20.56 20.21 18.42
C GLN A 40 -19.49 19.11 18.53
N THR A 41 -19.11 18.70 19.72
CA THR A 41 -18.01 17.75 19.95
C THR A 41 -18.28 16.35 19.40
N PRO A 42 -19.51 15.79 19.50
CA PRO A 42 -19.85 14.55 18.82
C PRO A 42 -19.68 14.65 17.30
N LEU A 43 -20.00 15.80 16.71
CA LEU A 43 -19.82 16.05 15.28
C LEU A 43 -18.34 16.08 14.91
N ALA A 44 -17.49 16.73 15.71
CA ALA A 44 -16.04 16.73 15.50
C ALA A 44 -15.45 15.31 15.57
N ILE A 45 -15.89 14.49 16.53
CA ILE A 45 -15.50 13.08 16.62
C ILE A 45 -15.94 12.31 15.37
N ALA A 46 -17.19 12.48 14.94
CA ALA A 46 -17.72 11.81 13.77
C ALA A 46 -16.94 12.16 12.49
N VAL A 47 -16.61 13.45 12.29
CA VAL A 47 -15.82 13.91 11.15
C VAL A 47 -14.40 13.37 11.20
N ALA A 48 -13.74 13.41 12.36
CA ALA A 48 -12.39 12.86 12.51
C ALA A 48 -12.37 11.34 12.25
N GLY A 49 -13.36 10.60 12.75
CA GLY A 49 -13.53 9.18 12.47
C GLY A 49 -13.77 8.89 10.99
N LEU A 50 -14.65 9.66 10.34
CA LEU A 50 -14.94 9.54 8.91
C LEU A 50 -13.66 9.75 8.08
N LEU A 51 -12.88 10.78 8.40
CA LEU A 51 -11.62 11.09 7.71
C LEU A 51 -10.56 10.00 7.96
N ALA A 52 -10.50 9.42 9.16
CA ALA A 52 -9.63 8.29 9.44
C ALA A 52 -10.01 7.06 8.61
N VAL A 53 -11.29 6.70 8.56
CA VAL A 53 -11.81 5.58 7.75
C VAL A 53 -11.60 5.82 6.26
N TRP A 54 -11.85 7.04 5.78
CA TRP A 54 -11.61 7.42 4.39
C TRP A 54 -10.15 7.26 3.98
N ASN A 55 -9.22 7.72 4.82
CA ASN A 55 -7.79 7.55 4.57
C ASN A 55 -7.37 6.07 4.64
N LEU A 56 -7.96 5.28 5.53
CA LEU A 56 -7.73 3.84 5.59
C LEU A 56 -8.22 3.14 4.32
N MET A 57 -9.42 3.47 3.82
CA MET A 57 -9.93 2.94 2.55
C MET A 57 -8.98 3.28 1.39
N ARG A 58 -8.51 4.53 1.31
CA ARG A 58 -7.53 4.96 0.30
C ARG A 58 -6.21 4.21 0.41
N TYR A 59 -5.73 3.94 1.62
CA TYR A 59 -4.54 3.12 1.84
C TYR A 59 -4.75 1.68 1.37
N MET A 60 -5.91 1.07 1.67
CA MET A 60 -6.23 -0.29 1.23
C MET A 60 -6.36 -0.38 -0.30
N MET A 61 -6.98 0.61 -0.95
CA MET A 61 -7.08 0.70 -2.41
C MET A 61 -5.71 0.95 -3.09
N ALA A 62 -4.81 1.66 -2.41
CA ALA A 62 -3.46 1.91 -2.89
C ALA A 62 -2.50 0.71 -2.70
N ARG A 63 -2.97 -0.42 -2.12
CA ARG A 63 -2.21 -1.67 -2.18
C ARG A 63 -2.08 -2.04 -3.65
N PRO A 64 -0.86 -2.10 -4.19
CA PRO A 64 -0.69 -2.59 -5.55
C PRO A 64 -1.30 -3.98 -5.59
N SER A 65 -2.33 -4.16 -6.42
CA SER A 65 -2.63 -5.47 -6.99
C SER A 65 -1.29 -6.05 -7.36
N ARG A 66 -0.93 -7.18 -6.74
CA ARG A 66 0.38 -7.85 -6.90
C ARG A 66 0.93 -7.58 -8.30
N PRO A 67 2.19 -7.14 -8.46
CA PRO A 67 2.78 -7.14 -9.79
C PRO A 67 2.49 -8.52 -10.41
N PRO A 68 1.94 -8.59 -11.63
CA PRO A 68 1.62 -9.86 -12.23
C PRO A 68 2.89 -10.70 -12.16
N THR A 69 2.83 -11.76 -11.36
CA THR A 69 3.95 -12.68 -11.14
C THR A 69 4.12 -13.60 -12.36
N GLY A 70 3.34 -13.36 -13.41
CA GLY A 70 3.42 -14.00 -14.71
C GLY A 70 3.65 -12.98 -15.82
N PRO A 71 4.29 -13.40 -16.93
CA PRO A 71 4.47 -12.57 -18.11
C PRO A 71 3.13 -12.01 -18.61
N SER A 72 3.15 -10.81 -19.18
CA SER A 72 1.92 -10.21 -19.71
C SER A 72 1.28 -11.13 -20.78
N PRO A 73 -0.05 -11.08 -20.99
CA PRO A 73 -0.74 -11.92 -21.97
C PRO A 73 -0.16 -11.78 -23.39
N ALA A 74 0.36 -10.59 -23.72
CA ALA A 74 1.04 -10.33 -24.98
C ALA A 74 2.36 -11.12 -25.11
N VAL A 75 3.12 -11.26 -24.03
CA VAL A 75 4.35 -12.06 -23.99
C VAL A 75 4.04 -13.56 -24.08
N GLU A 76 2.96 -14.03 -23.44
CA GLU A 76 2.52 -15.42 -23.60
C GLU A 76 2.05 -15.74 -25.02
N GLN A 77 1.29 -14.84 -25.65
CA GLN A 77 0.88 -14.99 -27.04
C GLN A 77 2.07 -14.98 -28.01
N TYR A 78 3.04 -14.11 -27.76
CA TYR A 78 4.28 -14.06 -28.54
C TYR A 78 5.11 -15.34 -28.39
N ARG A 79 5.27 -15.85 -27.16
CA ARG A 79 5.94 -17.15 -26.90
C ARG A 79 5.22 -18.30 -27.59
N ARG A 80 3.87 -18.34 -27.54
CA ARG A 80 3.08 -19.34 -28.26
C ARG A 80 3.31 -19.26 -29.77
N LYS A 81 3.30 -18.05 -30.33
CA LYS A 81 3.51 -17.83 -31.77
C LYS A 81 4.91 -18.27 -32.23
N ILE A 82 5.95 -17.97 -31.46
CA ILE A 82 7.31 -18.44 -31.77
C ILE A 82 7.41 -19.96 -31.65
N ARG A 83 6.86 -20.55 -30.57
CA ARG A 83 6.88 -22.01 -30.38
C ARG A 83 6.18 -22.76 -31.52
N THR A 84 5.07 -22.22 -32.05
CA THR A 84 4.38 -22.81 -33.20
C THR A 84 5.15 -22.70 -34.51
N ILE A 85 6.06 -21.72 -34.64
CA ILE A 85 6.83 -21.48 -35.87
C ILE A 85 8.19 -22.20 -35.84
N SER A 86 8.86 -22.20 -34.68
CA SER A 86 10.25 -22.63 -34.54
C SER A 86 10.41 -24.01 -33.89
N GLY A 87 9.37 -24.58 -33.27
CA GLY A 87 9.44 -25.85 -32.54
C GLY A 87 10.20 -25.78 -31.20
N ASP A 88 11.13 -24.83 -31.06
CA ASP A 88 11.92 -24.60 -29.85
C ASP A 88 11.36 -23.45 -28.99
N ASP A 89 11.54 -23.57 -27.68
CA ASP A 89 11.21 -22.51 -26.72
C ASP A 89 12.23 -21.37 -26.90
N PRO A 90 11.80 -20.11 -27.15
CA PRO A 90 12.69 -18.96 -27.28
C PRO A 90 13.15 -18.49 -25.90
N LYS A 91 13.64 -19.42 -25.08
CA LYS A 91 14.44 -19.07 -23.93
C LYS A 91 15.75 -18.54 -24.51
N VAL A 92 16.13 -17.32 -24.13
CA VAL A 92 17.37 -16.69 -24.56
C VAL A 92 18.51 -17.68 -24.33
N THR A 93 18.99 -18.29 -25.41
CA THR A 93 20.02 -19.33 -25.42
C THR A 93 21.42 -18.75 -25.25
N ASP A 94 21.54 -17.43 -25.25
CA ASP A 94 22.79 -16.73 -25.02
C ASP A 94 23.17 -16.78 -23.52
N PRO A 95 24.29 -17.45 -23.16
CA PRO A 95 24.75 -17.55 -21.79
C PRO A 95 24.99 -16.19 -21.12
N GLN A 96 25.23 -15.13 -21.90
CA GLN A 96 25.46 -13.77 -21.38
C GLN A 96 24.19 -13.10 -20.81
N PHE A 97 23.00 -13.60 -21.17
CA PHE A 97 21.70 -13.06 -20.74
C PHE A 97 20.97 -14.02 -19.78
N ARG A 98 21.70 -14.90 -19.08
CA ARG A 98 21.14 -15.76 -18.03
C ARG A 98 21.18 -15.05 -16.68
N PHE A 99 20.15 -14.24 -16.42
CA PHE A 99 20.03 -13.45 -15.19
C PHE A 99 19.59 -14.25 -13.96
N ASP A 100 19.19 -15.52 -14.14
CA ASP A 100 18.65 -16.38 -13.08
C ASP A 100 19.64 -17.44 -12.56
N ASP A 101 20.83 -17.60 -13.19
CA ASP A 101 21.82 -18.59 -12.72
C ASP A 101 22.65 -18.02 -11.56
N PRO A 102 22.90 -18.78 -10.49
CA PRO A 102 23.79 -18.34 -9.41
C PRO A 102 25.18 -18.04 -9.97
N PRO A 103 25.86 -16.97 -9.50
CA PRO A 103 27.15 -16.59 -10.03
C PRO A 103 28.13 -17.76 -9.90
N PRO A 104 28.94 -18.05 -10.95
CA PRO A 104 29.90 -19.14 -10.89
C PRO A 104 30.89 -18.88 -9.75
N ASP A 105 31.02 -19.83 -8.84
CA ASP A 105 31.96 -19.77 -7.72
C ASP A 105 33.36 -19.48 -8.27
N ALA A 106 33.93 -18.34 -7.84
CA ALA A 106 35.26 -17.92 -8.26
C ALA A 106 36.31 -18.98 -7.87
N PRO A 107 37.23 -19.37 -8.76
CA PRO A 107 38.26 -20.33 -8.43
C PRO A 107 39.21 -19.76 -7.37
N ARG A 108 39.51 -20.57 -6.35
CA ARG A 108 40.55 -20.33 -5.34
C ARG A 108 41.95 -20.41 -5.95
#